data_AF-A0A3A8JFZ3-F1
#
_entry.id   AF-A0A3A8JFZ3-F1
#
_cell.length_a   1.000
_cell.length_b   1.000
_cell.length_c   1.000
_cell.angle_alpha   90.00
_cell.angle_beta   90.00
_cell.angle_gamma   90.00
#
_symmetry.space_group_name_H-M   'P 1'
#
loop_
_entity.id
_entity.type
_entity.pdbx_description
1 polymer ?
#
loop_
_entity_poly.entity_id
_entity_poly.type
_entity_poly.pdbx_seq_one_letter_code
_entity_poly.pdbx_strand_id
1 'polypeptide(L)'
;MHCGSDEQNSSANVCVLSLPSKGENAGRILTAPVLTEVARSMALAWEPDWAVAMSEAYREMDDRQGKADIWLGWVTYLARHRGTVPPLPAPVRIESVGDQGTLIILTPERFTVANPEHIALARHVRELLARAGLMRPLTR
;
A
#
# COMPACT_ATOMS: atom_id res chain seq x y z
N MET A 1 5.04 -9.06 18.03
CA MET A 1 4.32 -7.94 17.38
C MET A 1 3.15 -7.58 18.27
N HIS A 2 3.19 -6.40 18.87
CA HIS A 2 2.06 -5.82 19.59
C HIS A 2 1.66 -4.55 18.84
N CYS A 3 0.45 -4.51 18.27
CA CYS A 3 -0.04 -3.27 17.68
C CYS A 3 -0.25 -2.25 18.81
N GLY A 4 0.28 -1.03 18.65
CA GLY A 4 0.06 0.07 19.60
C GLY A 4 1.17 0.31 20.63
N SER A 5 2.31 -0.39 20.54
CA SER A 5 3.53 -0.08 21.29
C SER A 5 4.68 0.26 20.35
N ASP A 6 5.46 1.30 20.67
CA ASP A 6 6.69 1.62 19.94
C ASP A 6 7.86 0.77 20.44
N GLU A 7 8.54 0.09 19.51
CA GLU A 7 9.76 -0.67 19.74
C GLU A 7 10.95 -0.02 19.03
N GLN A 8 12.14 -0.10 19.67
CA GLN A 8 13.36 0.49 19.11
C GLN A 8 13.87 -0.23 17.84
N ASN A 9 13.47 -1.49 17.65
CA ASN A 9 13.78 -2.23 16.44
C ASN A 9 12.70 -1.99 15.38
N SER A 10 13.03 -1.30 14.28
CA SER A 10 12.08 -0.91 13.22
C SER A 10 11.30 -2.08 12.59
N SER A 11 11.87 -3.29 12.64
CA SER A 11 11.21 -4.51 12.16
C SER A 11 10.05 -4.99 13.06
N ALA A 12 9.89 -4.40 14.25
CA ALA A 12 8.85 -4.76 15.23
C ALA A 12 7.62 -3.83 15.20
N ASN A 13 7.69 -2.66 14.57
CA ASN A 13 6.60 -1.67 14.51
C ASN A 13 5.71 -1.89 13.29
N VAL A 14 5.01 -3.03 13.25
CA VAL A 14 4.09 -3.39 12.17
C VAL A 14 2.74 -3.84 12.74
N CYS A 15 1.65 -3.43 12.09
CA CYS A 15 0.31 -3.92 12.39
C CYS A 15 -0.31 -4.53 11.13
N VAL A 16 -0.76 -5.79 11.23
CA VAL A 16 -1.28 -6.57 10.10
C VAL A 16 -2.75 -6.87 10.35
N LEU A 17 -3.60 -6.45 9.41
CA LEU A 17 -5.01 -6.82 9.38
C LEU A 17 -5.22 -7.94 8.36
N SER A 18 -5.53 -9.14 8.86
CA SER A 18 -5.86 -10.30 8.02
C SER A 18 -7.31 -10.23 7.54
N LEU A 19 -7.51 -10.07 6.24
CA LEU A 19 -8.83 -10.03 5.61
C LEU A 19 -9.23 -11.41 5.06
N PRO A 20 -10.53 -11.75 5.02
CA PRO A 20 -10.98 -12.99 4.41
C PRO A 20 -10.66 -13.00 2.91
N SER A 21 -9.95 -14.04 2.45
CA SER A 21 -9.53 -14.20 1.05
C SER A 21 -10.49 -15.07 0.22
N LYS A 22 -11.39 -15.81 0.87
CA LYS A 22 -12.36 -16.74 0.26
C LYS A 22 -13.75 -16.62 0.90
N GLY A 23 -14.76 -17.15 0.21
CA GLY A 23 -16.15 -17.15 0.66
C GLY A 23 -16.90 -15.86 0.33
N GLU A 24 -18.20 -15.84 0.62
CA GLU A 24 -19.12 -14.75 0.25
C GLU A 24 -18.69 -13.39 0.83
N ASN A 25 -18.12 -13.40 2.04
CA ASN A 25 -17.65 -12.18 2.71
C ASN A 25 -16.39 -11.59 2.06
N ALA A 26 -15.56 -12.39 1.39
CA ALA A 26 -14.37 -11.90 0.72
C ALA A 26 -14.72 -10.97 -0.45
N GLY A 27 -15.78 -11.28 -1.21
CA GLY A 27 -16.22 -10.42 -2.31
C GLY A 27 -16.70 -9.04 -1.85
N ARG A 28 -17.28 -8.96 -0.65
CA ARG A 28 -17.75 -7.71 -0.04
C ARG A 28 -16.59 -6.82 0.44
N ILE A 29 -15.55 -7.44 0.99
CA ILE A 29 -14.42 -6.73 1.59
C ILE A 29 -13.35 -6.37 0.55
N LEU A 30 -13.06 -7.28 -0.39
CA LEU A 30 -11.97 -7.13 -1.36
C LEU A 30 -12.38 -6.25 -2.55
N THR A 31 -12.79 -5.02 -2.25
CA THR A 31 -13.13 -3.97 -3.21
C THR A 31 -12.24 -2.76 -2.96
N ALA A 32 -11.93 -1.97 -4.01
CA ALA A 32 -11.11 -0.78 -3.84
C ALA A 32 -11.68 0.19 -2.79
N PRO A 33 -12.98 0.55 -2.77
CA PRO A 33 -13.51 1.49 -1.78
C PRO A 33 -13.36 1.00 -0.33
N VAL A 34 -13.60 -0.29 -0.07
CA VAL A 34 -13.48 -0.84 1.29
C VAL A 34 -12.02 -0.87 1.72
N LEU A 35 -11.11 -1.34 0.87
CA LEU A 35 -9.68 -1.38 1.20
C LEU A 35 -9.09 0.02 1.36
N THR A 36 -9.57 1.01 0.60
CA THR A 36 -9.21 2.43 0.77
C THR A 36 -9.60 2.93 2.16
N GLU A 37 -10.84 2.69 2.60
CA GLU A 37 -11.30 3.15 3.91
C GLU A 37 -10.64 2.39 5.08
N VAL A 38 -10.33 1.11 4.89
CA VAL A 38 -9.53 0.34 5.86
C VAL A 38 -8.13 0.93 5.98
N ALA A 39 -7.42 1.15 4.87
CA ALA A 39 -6.08 1.72 4.87
C ALA A 39 -6.08 3.16 5.43
N ARG A 40 -7.10 3.97 5.10
CA ARG A 40 -7.32 5.30 5.67
C ARG A 40 -7.48 5.25 7.19
N SER A 41 -8.33 4.36 7.68
CA SER A 41 -8.58 4.19 9.12
C SER A 41 -7.32 3.76 9.85
N MET A 42 -6.55 2.82 9.28
CA MET A 42 -5.27 2.40 9.84
C MET A 42 -4.25 3.54 9.86
N ALA A 43 -4.17 4.33 8.78
CA ALA A 43 -3.28 5.48 8.72
C ALA A 43 -3.61 6.53 9.80
N LEU A 44 -4.89 6.82 10.02
CA LEU A 44 -5.35 7.77 11.02
C LEU A 44 -5.16 7.28 12.47
N ALA A 45 -5.23 5.97 12.70
CA ALA A 45 -5.17 5.40 14.04
C ALA A 45 -3.74 5.08 14.52
N TRP A 46 -2.82 4.77 13.60
CA TRP A 46 -1.44 4.37 13.93
C TRP A 46 -0.35 5.31 13.42
N GLU A 47 -0.71 6.31 12.61
CA GLU A 47 0.25 7.27 12.03
C GLU A 47 1.51 6.60 11.43
N PRO A 48 1.38 5.53 10.62
CA PRO A 48 2.53 4.77 10.14
C PRO A 48 3.32 5.57 9.10
N ASP A 49 4.58 5.22 8.88
CA ASP A 49 5.34 5.80 7.76
C ASP A 49 4.74 5.39 6.40
N TRP A 50 4.22 4.17 6.31
CA TRP A 50 3.53 3.63 5.13
C TRP A 50 2.56 2.51 5.54
N ALA A 51 1.55 2.26 4.70
CA ALA A 51 0.67 1.10 4.83
C ALA A 51 0.31 0.54 3.46
N VAL A 52 -0.02 -0.76 3.39
CA VAL A 52 -0.33 -1.42 2.12
C VAL A 52 -1.46 -2.43 2.28
N ALA A 53 -2.39 -2.43 1.31
CA ALA A 53 -3.33 -3.51 1.07
C ALA A 53 -2.90 -4.28 -0.19
N MET A 54 -2.51 -5.53 -0.03
CA MET A 54 -2.05 -6.39 -1.14
C MET A 54 -2.40 -7.85 -0.89
N SER A 55 -2.47 -8.63 -1.97
CA SER A 55 -2.62 -10.09 -1.85
C SER A 55 -1.28 -10.75 -1.56
N GLU A 56 -1.32 -11.89 -0.87
CA GLU A 56 -0.13 -12.70 -0.63
C GLU A 56 0.56 -13.13 -1.93
N ALA A 57 -0.22 -13.57 -2.93
CA ALA A 57 0.31 -13.93 -4.24
C ALA A 57 1.08 -12.79 -4.92
N TYR A 58 0.61 -11.54 -4.77
CA TYR A 58 1.32 -10.39 -5.31
C TYR A 58 2.57 -10.04 -4.47
N ARG A 59 2.49 -10.17 -3.13
CA ARG A 59 3.64 -9.98 -2.23
C ARG A 59 4.77 -10.94 -2.56
N GLU A 60 4.48 -12.23 -2.70
CA GLU A 60 5.47 -13.24 -3.07
C GLU A 60 6.11 -12.96 -4.44
N MET A 61 5.31 -12.49 -5.40
CA MET A 61 5.82 -12.13 -6.72
C MET A 61 6.71 -10.88 -6.69
N ASP A 62 6.39 -9.88 -5.88
CA ASP A 62 7.17 -8.66 -5.69
C ASP A 62 8.48 -8.94 -4.93
N ASP A 63 8.43 -9.73 -3.85
CA ASP A 63 9.59 -10.15 -3.07
C ASP A 63 10.60 -10.92 -3.94
N ARG A 64 10.12 -11.79 -4.84
CA ARG A 64 10.98 -12.52 -5.82
C ARG A 64 11.63 -11.61 -6.86
N GLN A 65 11.05 -10.44 -7.14
CA GLN A 65 11.64 -9.44 -8.03
C GLN A 65 12.68 -8.56 -7.32
N GLY A 66 12.81 -8.73 -5.99
CA GLY A 66 13.89 -8.24 -5.13
C GLY A 66 14.20 -6.77 -5.36
N LYS A 67 13.38 -5.83 -4.83
CA LYS A 67 13.63 -4.42 -5.15
C LYS A 67 13.03 -3.29 -4.32
N ALA A 68 12.47 -3.48 -3.13
CA ALA A 68 12.12 -2.30 -2.34
C ALA A 68 11.97 -2.54 -0.85
N ASP A 69 12.40 -1.54 -0.09
CA ASP A 69 12.17 -1.41 1.34
C ASP A 69 10.71 -1.04 1.69
N ILE A 70 9.90 -0.70 0.67
CA ILE A 70 8.45 -0.46 0.77
C ILE A 70 7.69 -1.21 -0.31
N TRP A 71 6.62 -1.89 0.10
CA TRP A 71 5.69 -2.55 -0.81
C TRP A 71 4.68 -1.55 -1.39
N LEU A 72 4.52 -1.60 -2.71
CA LEU A 72 3.39 -0.95 -3.41
C LEU A 72 2.32 -2.01 -3.67
N GLY A 73 1.14 -1.85 -3.10
CA GLY A 73 0.01 -2.78 -3.25
C GLY A 73 -1.13 -2.19 -4.08
N TRP A 74 -2.32 -2.79 -3.95
CA TRP A 74 -3.52 -2.26 -4.60
C TRP A 74 -3.89 -0.88 -4.04
N VAL A 75 -3.83 -0.77 -2.71
CA VAL A 75 -3.91 0.51 -1.99
C VAL A 75 -2.63 0.67 -1.19
N THR A 76 -1.98 1.83 -1.32
CA THR A 76 -0.78 2.19 -0.56
C THR A 76 -0.94 3.56 0.05
N TYR A 77 -0.64 3.68 1.34
CA TYR A 77 -0.53 4.94 2.05
C TYR A 77 0.95 5.33 2.21
N LEU A 78 1.25 6.62 2.04
CA LEU A 78 2.54 7.23 2.33
C LEU A 78 2.33 8.44 3.23
N ALA A 79 3.04 8.49 4.36
CA ALA A 79 3.01 9.63 5.26
C ALA A 79 3.55 10.91 4.58
N ARG A 80 3.02 12.07 4.99
CA ARG A 80 3.35 13.40 4.43
C ARG A 80 4.86 13.68 4.46
N HIS A 81 5.54 13.28 5.53
CA HIS A 81 6.97 13.53 5.70
C HIS A 81 7.84 12.79 4.67
N ARG A 82 7.29 11.78 3.96
CA ARG A 82 8.01 11.06 2.90
C ARG A 82 8.15 11.86 1.62
N GLY A 83 7.30 12.88 1.42
CA GLY A 83 7.31 13.73 0.24
C GLY A 83 5.96 13.78 -0.47
N THR A 84 5.97 14.41 -1.64
CA THR A 84 4.76 14.60 -2.47
C THR A 84 4.68 13.54 -3.55
N VAL A 85 3.51 12.90 -3.68
CA VAL A 85 3.24 11.92 -4.75
C VAL A 85 3.22 12.65 -6.10
N PRO A 86 4.04 12.25 -7.08
CA PRO A 86 4.00 12.86 -8.42
C PRO A 86 2.68 12.51 -9.13
N PRO A 87 2.32 13.19 -10.22
CA PRO A 87 1.22 12.77 -11.07
C PRO A 87 1.41 11.30 -11.52
N LEU A 88 0.36 10.49 -11.36
CA LEU A 88 0.35 9.07 -11.72
C LEU A 88 -0.60 8.82 -12.91
N PRO A 89 -0.33 7.80 -13.74
CA PRO A 89 -1.15 7.49 -14.90
C PRO A 89 -2.53 6.97 -14.49
N ALA A 90 -3.54 7.18 -15.35
CA ALA A 90 -4.81 6.48 -15.19
C ALA A 90 -4.61 4.95 -15.25
N PRO A 91 -5.41 4.15 -14.52
CA PRO A 91 -6.57 4.51 -13.71
C PRO A 91 -6.25 4.88 -12.26
N VAL A 92 -4.98 5.17 -11.93
CA VAL A 92 -4.55 5.43 -10.55
C VAL A 92 -5.28 6.64 -9.97
N ARG A 93 -5.79 6.48 -8.75
CA ARG A 93 -6.38 7.55 -7.95
C ARG A 93 -5.46 7.90 -6.80
N ILE A 94 -5.37 9.20 -6.51
CA ILE A 94 -4.61 9.75 -5.40
C ILE A 94 -5.61 10.45 -4.48
N GLU A 95 -5.59 10.12 -3.18
CA GLU A 95 -6.50 10.68 -2.19
C GLU A 95 -5.74 11.17 -0.96
N SER A 96 -6.06 12.37 -0.46
CA SER A 96 -5.47 12.89 0.78
C SER A 96 -6.05 12.18 2.01
N VAL A 97 -5.21 11.93 3.01
CA VAL A 97 -5.62 11.50 4.35
C VAL A 97 -5.41 12.66 5.31
N GLY A 98 -6.33 13.63 5.28
CA GLY A 98 -6.20 14.87 6.06
C GLY A 98 -4.83 15.52 5.82
N ASP A 99 -4.12 15.82 6.91
CA ASP A 99 -2.76 16.32 6.88
C ASP A 99 -1.70 15.22 7.06
N GLN A 100 -2.11 13.96 7.27
CA GLN A 100 -1.23 12.84 7.63
C GLN A 100 -0.43 12.31 6.44
N GLY A 101 -1.03 12.27 5.25
CA GLY A 101 -0.37 11.72 4.07
C GLY A 101 -1.31 11.49 2.89
N THR A 102 -0.92 10.56 2.02
CA THR A 102 -1.59 10.31 0.73
C THR A 102 -1.84 8.82 0.52
N LEU A 103 -3.04 8.48 0.04
CA LEU A 103 -3.41 7.16 -0.46
C LEU A 103 -3.26 7.11 -1.98
N ILE A 104 -2.72 6.01 -2.47
CA ILE A 104 -2.55 5.67 -3.88
C ILE A 104 -3.36 4.40 -4.13
N ILE A 105 -4.32 4.45 -5.04
CA ILE A 105 -5.21 3.34 -5.40
C ILE A 105 -4.93 3.01 -6.86
N LEU A 106 -4.37 1.83 -7.13
CA LEU A 106 -3.92 1.48 -8.49
C LEU A 106 -5.07 1.38 -9.50
N THR A 107 -6.14 0.68 -9.13
CA THR A 107 -7.26 0.35 -10.02
C THR A 107 -8.59 0.34 -9.25
N PRO A 108 -9.73 0.71 -9.86
CA PRO A 108 -11.04 0.58 -9.22
C PRO A 108 -11.52 -0.88 -9.10
N GLU A 109 -11.15 -1.72 -10.05
CA GLU A 109 -11.42 -3.16 -10.08
C GLU A 109 -10.40 -3.95 -9.26
N ARG A 110 -10.75 -5.21 -8.96
CA ARG A 110 -9.93 -6.09 -8.12
C ARG A 110 -8.56 -6.33 -8.72
N PHE A 111 -7.53 -5.80 -8.03
CA PHE A 111 -6.14 -6.04 -8.37
C PHE A 111 -5.75 -7.51 -8.14
N THR A 112 -5.13 -8.12 -9.15
CA THR A 112 -4.74 -9.54 -9.15
C THR A 112 -3.48 -9.78 -9.98
N VAL A 113 -2.71 -10.79 -9.60
CA VAL A 113 -1.55 -11.28 -10.38
C VAL A 113 -1.91 -11.95 -11.69
N ALA A 114 -3.17 -12.38 -11.84
CA ALA A 114 -3.66 -13.03 -13.04
C ALA A 114 -3.88 -12.05 -14.21
N ASN A 115 -4.06 -10.76 -13.92
CA ASN A 115 -4.16 -9.74 -14.95
C ASN A 115 -2.77 -9.09 -15.21
N PRO A 116 -2.16 -9.29 -16.38
CA PRO A 116 -0.85 -8.72 -16.70
C PRO A 116 -0.87 -7.19 -16.73
N GLU A 117 -2.00 -6.56 -17.05
CA GLU A 117 -2.13 -5.09 -17.08
C GLU A 117 -1.99 -4.49 -15.68
N HIS A 118 -2.56 -5.15 -14.65
CA HIS A 118 -2.38 -4.76 -13.26
C HIS A 118 -0.90 -4.78 -12.87
N ILE A 119 -0.16 -5.79 -13.30
CA ILE A 119 1.25 -5.94 -12.96
C ILE A 119 2.12 -4.92 -13.70
N ALA A 120 1.81 -4.66 -14.97
CA ALA A 120 2.47 -3.60 -15.73
C ALA A 120 2.23 -2.22 -15.10
N LEU A 121 0.99 -1.92 -14.72
CA LEU A 121 0.64 -0.68 -14.03
C LEU A 121 1.37 -0.52 -12.70
N ALA A 122 1.35 -1.56 -11.86
CA ALA A 122 2.02 -1.53 -10.56
C ALA A 122 3.53 -1.29 -10.71
N ARG A 123 4.18 -1.94 -11.68
CA ARG A 123 5.60 -1.72 -11.98
C ARG A 123 5.86 -0.28 -12.42
N HIS A 124 5.05 0.23 -13.33
CA HIS A 124 5.23 1.59 -13.84
C HIS A 124 5.03 2.65 -12.75
N VAL A 125 4.01 2.50 -11.91
CA VAL A 125 3.78 3.37 -10.74
C VAL A 125 4.93 3.27 -9.75
N ARG A 126 5.43 2.06 -9.45
CA ARG A 126 6.59 1.85 -8.58
C ARG A 126 7.81 2.62 -9.09
N GLU A 127 8.10 2.58 -10.39
CA GLU A 127 9.20 3.32 -10.99
C GLU A 127 9.05 4.84 -10.83
N LEU A 128 7.84 5.37 -11.02
CA LEU A 128 7.54 6.79 -10.83
C LEU A 128 7.76 7.22 -9.37
N LEU A 129 7.25 6.44 -8.41
CA LEU A 129 7.43 6.70 -6.98
C LEU A 129 8.89 6.57 -6.55
N ALA A 130 9.62 5.59 -7.11
CA ALA A 130 11.04 5.40 -6.82
C ALA A 130 11.90 6.56 -7.35
N ARG A 131 11.61 7.05 -8.57
CA ARG A 131 12.25 8.27 -9.12
C ARG A 131 11.97 9.50 -8.27
N ALA A 132 10.78 9.59 -7.68
CA ALA A 132 10.43 10.64 -6.73
C ALA A 132 11.02 10.45 -5.31
N GLY A 133 11.78 9.36 -5.08
CA GLY A 133 12.42 9.08 -3.79
C GLY A 133 11.50 8.48 -2.72
N LEU A 134 10.23 8.21 -3.05
CA LEU A 134 9.20 7.81 -2.08
C LEU A 134 9.32 6.35 -1.60
N MET A 135 10.01 5.50 -2.38
CA MET A 135 10.11 4.05 -2.16
C MET A 135 11.35 3.60 -1.36
N ARG A 136 12.17 4.55 -0.88
CA ARG A 136 13.38 4.26 -0.10
C ARG A 136 13.03 4.02 1.37
N PRO A 137 13.80 3.25 2.15
CA PRO A 137 13.59 3.17 3.59
C PRO A 137 13.87 4.52 4.21
N LEU A 138 13.19 4.84 5.31
CA LEU A 138 13.62 5.97 6.13
C LEU A 138 14.86 5.52 6.89
N THR A 139 15.99 6.16 6.61
CA THR A 139 17.11 6.16 7.55
C THR A 139 16.69 7.01 8.74
N ARG A 140 16.39 6.37 9.87
CA ARG A 140 16.37 7.05 11.17
C ARG A 140 17.80 7.27 11.64
#